data_AF-A0A8T5MTC1-F1
#
_entry.id   AF-A0A8T5MTC1-F1
#
_cell.length_a   1.000
_cell.length_b   1.000
_cell.length_c   1.000
_cell.angle_alpha   90.00
_cell.angle_beta   90.00
_cell.angle_gamma   90.00
#
_symmetry.space_group_name_H-M   'P 1'
#
loop_
_entity.id
_entity.type
_entity.pdbx_description
1 polymer ?
#
loop_
_entity_poly.entity_id
_entity_poly.type
_entity_poly.pdbx_seq_one_letter_code
_entity_poly.pdbx_strand_id
1 'polypeptide(L)'
;MNKIGLSEVVSTVLLILLSVAFVGGVFFTVRTYVEENIGRASCNEVFEKFVLESRYSCFDSSSNSLVVSISREKIAMDSLLVSVSSKEDSKNFFLEDEPKEIEGVRYYSSEILLGLDLFFDNATAVASNRIDNLTFPFTVGDDENRILFVEVVRKGSTHTTNITYGGKLFSMHSTYDLGYIGSMEVWYMVDPPVGENEVIATFSDASNIDIMAGAISFSGINQTNPFGNFSSSTGSGTFASLGITTTINNSIIVDFFGARDFINVGDSQTQRFYSDLVGVTGISSTRETPNATLYTNTWSLSSSRPWGAIIFELNPHSDSQILLGDEVAAPANESGKTYCVSGFSASPTEIEIAPKIKGFQCGVVDSIKSIQECAILRC
;
A
#
# COMPACT_ATOMS: atom_id res chain seq x y z
N MET A 1 -67.50 10.11 -59.70
CA MET A 1 -66.17 10.06 -59.08
C MET A 1 -66.25 9.25 -57.80
N ASN A 2 -65.54 8.12 -57.78
CA ASN A 2 -65.50 7.09 -56.73
C ASN A 2 -65.09 7.63 -55.35
N LYS A 3 -65.92 7.42 -54.32
CA LYS A 3 -65.53 7.51 -52.89
C LYS A 3 -66.21 6.42 -52.04
N ILE A 4 -66.23 5.17 -52.51
CA ILE A 4 -66.81 4.05 -51.74
C ILE A 4 -65.74 3.15 -51.09
N GLY A 5 -64.46 3.26 -51.48
CA GLY A 5 -63.38 2.45 -50.89
C GLY A 5 -62.61 3.05 -49.71
N LEU A 6 -62.87 4.32 -49.33
CA LEU A 6 -62.05 5.00 -48.32
C LEU A 6 -62.46 4.66 -46.88
N SER A 7 -63.74 4.35 -46.64
CA SER A 7 -64.27 4.11 -45.27
C SER A 7 -63.90 2.73 -44.74
N GLU A 8 -63.82 1.73 -45.62
CA GLU A 8 -63.54 0.34 -45.23
C GLU A 8 -62.05 0.13 -44.94
N VAL A 9 -61.18 0.75 -45.74
CA VAL A 9 -59.72 0.74 -45.54
C VAL A 9 -59.34 1.50 -44.26
N VAL A 10 -59.95 2.65 -44.00
CA VAL A 10 -59.69 3.41 -42.76
C VAL A 10 -60.16 2.63 -41.53
N SER A 11 -61.30 1.94 -41.62
CA SER A 11 -61.80 1.11 -40.51
C SER A 11 -60.89 -0.09 -40.22
N THR A 12 -60.42 -0.80 -41.26
CA THR A 12 -59.51 -1.95 -41.09
C THR A 12 -58.15 -1.52 -40.55
N VAL A 13 -57.58 -0.40 -41.03
CA VAL A 13 -56.31 0.13 -40.52
C VAL A 13 -56.43 0.56 -39.05
N LEU A 14 -57.54 1.18 -38.67
CA LEU A 14 -57.79 1.59 -37.28
C LEU A 14 -57.94 0.37 -36.35
N LEU A 15 -58.63 -0.69 -36.80
CA LEU A 15 -58.79 -1.94 -36.05
C LEU A 15 -57.45 -2.68 -35.88
N ILE A 16 -56.59 -2.66 -36.90
CA ILE A 16 -55.24 -3.24 -36.82
C ILE A 16 -54.37 -2.43 -35.84
N LEU A 17 -54.43 -1.10 -35.88
CA LEU A 17 -53.69 -0.26 -34.93
C LEU A 17 -54.15 -0.49 -33.49
N LEU A 18 -55.46 -0.61 -33.27
CA LEU A 18 -56.03 -0.86 -31.95
C LEU A 18 -55.66 -2.25 -31.42
N SER A 19 -55.67 -3.28 -32.28
CA SER A 19 -55.30 -4.64 -31.89
C SER A 19 -53.80 -4.75 -31.59
N VAL A 20 -52.93 -4.11 -32.38
CA VAL A 20 -51.49 -4.04 -32.11
C VAL A 20 -51.20 -3.29 -30.81
N ALA A 21 -51.89 -2.17 -30.55
CA ALA A 21 -51.75 -1.43 -29.30
C ALA A 21 -52.21 -2.26 -28.09
N PHE A 22 -53.31 -3.00 -28.22
CA PHE A 22 -53.82 -3.87 -27.16
C PHE A 22 -52.87 -5.04 -26.88
N VAL A 23 -52.39 -5.72 -27.92
CA VAL A 23 -51.41 -6.82 -27.79
C VAL A 23 -50.10 -6.29 -27.19
N GLY A 24 -49.63 -5.10 -27.61
CA GLY A 24 -48.46 -4.45 -27.04
C GLY A 24 -48.64 -4.12 -25.56
N GLY A 25 -49.80 -3.60 -25.17
CA GLY A 25 -50.13 -3.30 -23.77
C GLY A 25 -50.19 -4.57 -22.91
N VAL A 26 -50.89 -5.61 -23.36
CA VAL A 26 -50.97 -6.90 -22.66
C VAL A 26 -49.59 -7.55 -22.56
N PHE A 27 -48.80 -7.55 -23.64
CA PHE A 27 -47.44 -8.09 -23.62
C PHE A 27 -46.54 -7.34 -22.63
N PHE A 28 -46.62 -6.00 -22.61
CA PHE A 28 -45.89 -5.19 -21.64
C PHE A 28 -46.28 -5.54 -20.20
N THR A 29 -47.57 -5.57 -19.88
CA THR A 29 -48.05 -5.91 -18.53
C THR A 29 -47.67 -7.33 -18.11
N VAL A 30 -47.86 -8.32 -18.99
CA VAL A 30 -47.48 -9.71 -18.71
C VAL A 30 -45.98 -9.85 -18.54
N ARG A 31 -45.19 -9.18 -19.37
CA ARG A 31 -43.72 -9.19 -19.26
C ARG A 31 -43.26 -8.62 -17.93
N THR A 32 -43.77 -7.46 -17.51
CA THR A 32 -43.44 -6.86 -16.21
C THR A 32 -43.83 -7.80 -15.05
N TYR A 33 -45.02 -8.39 -15.10
CA TYR A 33 -45.47 -9.34 -14.08
C TYR A 33 -44.60 -10.62 -14.02
N VAL A 34 -44.18 -11.13 -15.18
CA VAL A 34 -43.29 -12.30 -15.25
C VAL A 34 -41.88 -11.95 -14.76
N GLU A 35 -41.33 -10.79 -15.13
CA GLU A 35 -40.03 -10.31 -14.67
C GLU A 35 -40.00 -10.14 -13.13
N GLU A 36 -41.06 -9.58 -12.52
CA GLU A 36 -41.18 -9.46 -11.07
C GLU A 36 -41.24 -10.84 -10.36
N ASN A 37 -42.00 -11.79 -10.91
CA ASN A 37 -42.12 -13.12 -10.31
C ASN A 37 -40.85 -13.96 -10.46
N ILE A 38 -40.12 -13.81 -11.57
CA ILE A 38 -38.81 -14.45 -11.78
C ILE A 38 -37.78 -13.87 -10.80
N GLY A 39 -37.81 -12.56 -10.54
CA GLY A 39 -36.95 -11.91 -9.55
C GLY A 39 -37.16 -12.48 -8.14
N ARG A 40 -38.42 -12.55 -7.68
CA ARG A 40 -38.77 -13.14 -6.37
C ARG A 40 -38.35 -14.61 -6.25
N ALA A 41 -38.57 -15.40 -7.30
CA ALA A 41 -38.16 -16.80 -7.31
C ALA A 41 -36.62 -16.94 -7.23
N SER A 42 -35.88 -16.06 -7.90
CA SER A 42 -34.42 -16.07 -7.87
C SER A 42 -33.86 -15.76 -6.48
N CYS A 43 -34.54 -14.92 -5.67
CA CYS A 43 -34.12 -14.61 -4.30
C CYS A 43 -34.27 -15.79 -3.31
N ASN A 44 -35.18 -16.72 -3.58
CA ASN A 44 -35.36 -17.89 -2.71
C ASN A 44 -34.15 -18.84 -2.76
N GLU A 45 -33.37 -18.81 -3.84
CA GLU A 45 -32.18 -19.65 -4.02
C GLU A 45 -30.92 -19.06 -3.38
N VAL A 46 -31.03 -17.94 -2.67
CA VAL A 46 -29.89 -17.13 -2.16
C VAL A 46 -29.73 -17.23 -0.65
N PHE A 47 -30.74 -17.74 0.05
CA PHE A 47 -30.67 -17.93 1.49
C PHE A 47 -29.47 -18.84 1.82
N GLU A 48 -28.66 -18.44 2.81
CA GLU A 48 -27.40 -19.10 3.22
C GLU A 48 -26.23 -19.06 2.22
N LYS A 49 -26.38 -18.43 1.05
CA LYS A 49 -25.26 -18.33 0.07
C LYS A 49 -24.31 -17.17 0.29
N PHE A 50 -24.71 -16.22 1.13
CA PHE A 50 -23.87 -15.14 1.60
C PHE A 50 -23.88 -15.16 3.12
N VAL A 51 -22.71 -15.14 3.75
CA VAL A 51 -22.59 -15.22 5.21
C VAL A 51 -21.70 -14.08 5.70
N LEU A 52 -22.17 -13.40 6.75
CA LEU A 52 -21.42 -12.42 7.52
C LEU A 52 -20.68 -13.14 8.67
N GLU A 53 -19.36 -13.16 8.59
CA GLU A 53 -18.53 -13.87 9.56
C GLU A 53 -18.35 -13.03 10.83
N SER A 54 -19.25 -13.21 11.80
CA SER A 54 -19.27 -12.45 13.07
C SER A 54 -17.96 -12.51 13.87
N ARG A 55 -17.14 -13.57 13.73
CA ARG A 55 -15.83 -13.67 14.42
C ARG A 55 -14.76 -12.78 13.80
N TYR A 56 -14.92 -12.43 12.53
CA TYR A 56 -13.98 -11.62 11.76
C TYR A 56 -14.59 -10.26 11.38
N SER A 57 -15.71 -9.89 12.00
CA SER A 57 -16.38 -8.62 11.81
C SER A 57 -16.50 -7.90 13.15
N CYS A 58 -15.91 -6.73 13.27
CA CYS A 58 -15.80 -5.99 14.53
C CYS A 58 -15.59 -4.50 14.25
N PHE A 59 -15.82 -3.66 15.24
CA PHE A 59 -15.59 -2.22 15.16
C PHE A 59 -14.34 -1.82 15.93
N ASP A 60 -13.51 -0.97 15.34
CA ASP A 60 -12.34 -0.36 15.98
C ASP A 60 -12.67 1.10 16.33
N SER A 61 -12.86 1.36 17.61
CA SER A 61 -13.15 2.70 18.12
C SER A 61 -11.97 3.67 18.04
N SER A 62 -10.74 3.17 17.87
CA SER A 62 -9.53 4.01 17.78
C SER A 62 -9.37 4.64 16.39
N SER A 63 -9.69 3.89 15.34
CA SER A 63 -9.69 4.33 13.94
C SER A 63 -11.10 4.67 13.42
N ASN A 64 -12.13 4.49 14.26
CA ASN A 64 -13.54 4.70 13.94
C ASN A 64 -13.95 3.97 12.65
N SER A 65 -13.48 2.73 12.53
CA SER A 65 -13.59 1.90 11.32
C SER A 65 -14.15 0.53 11.67
N LEU A 66 -14.94 -0.02 10.76
CA LEU A 66 -15.59 -1.32 10.87
C LEU A 66 -14.87 -2.33 9.97
N VAL A 67 -14.47 -3.46 10.54
CA VAL A 67 -14.04 -4.64 9.81
C VAL A 67 -15.27 -5.49 9.52
N VAL A 68 -15.50 -5.86 8.25
CA VAL A 68 -16.63 -6.70 7.83
C VAL A 68 -16.11 -7.86 7.00
N SER A 69 -16.38 -9.09 7.39
CA SER A 69 -15.98 -10.29 6.65
C SER A 69 -17.21 -10.97 6.05
N ILE A 70 -17.19 -11.16 4.72
CA ILE A 70 -18.29 -11.70 3.94
C ILE A 70 -17.79 -12.91 3.15
N SER A 71 -18.48 -14.04 3.25
CA SER A 71 -18.27 -15.21 2.41
C SER A 71 -19.42 -15.42 1.43
N ARG A 72 -19.10 -15.95 0.24
CA ARG A 72 -20.04 -16.19 -0.86
C ARG A 72 -19.86 -17.61 -1.40
N GLU A 73 -20.95 -18.36 -1.47
CA GLU A 73 -21.01 -19.63 -2.21
C GLU A 73 -21.17 -19.42 -3.72
N LYS A 74 -21.17 -20.49 -4.51
CA LYS A 74 -21.34 -20.40 -5.95
C LYS A 74 -22.72 -19.86 -6.35
N ILE A 75 -22.81 -18.58 -6.70
CA ILE A 75 -24.02 -17.94 -7.21
C ILE A 75 -23.68 -16.67 -8.01
N ALA A 76 -24.35 -16.46 -9.15
CA ALA A 76 -24.23 -15.21 -9.90
C ALA A 76 -25.12 -14.12 -9.28
N MET A 77 -24.60 -12.89 -9.20
CA MET A 77 -25.36 -11.72 -8.78
C MET A 77 -24.95 -10.50 -9.60
N ASP A 78 -25.76 -9.45 -9.54
CA ASP A 78 -25.41 -8.15 -10.12
C ASP A 78 -24.61 -7.31 -9.12
N SER A 79 -25.03 -7.32 -7.84
CA SER A 79 -24.36 -6.59 -6.76
C SER A 79 -24.80 -7.09 -5.39
N LEU A 80 -24.01 -6.87 -4.34
CA LEU A 80 -24.36 -7.10 -2.94
C LEU A 80 -24.48 -5.76 -2.21
N LEU A 81 -25.68 -5.41 -1.75
CA LEU A 81 -25.88 -4.26 -0.87
C LEU A 81 -25.39 -4.64 0.53
N VAL A 82 -24.50 -3.82 1.08
CA VAL A 82 -24.08 -3.88 2.48
C VAL A 82 -24.59 -2.63 3.18
N SER A 83 -25.38 -2.83 4.22
CA SER A 83 -25.98 -1.76 5.02
C SER A 83 -25.41 -1.83 6.43
N VAL A 84 -24.83 -0.75 6.91
CA VAL A 84 -24.28 -0.62 8.26
C VAL A 84 -25.04 0.48 8.98
N SER A 85 -25.66 0.14 10.10
CA SER A 85 -26.45 1.08 10.90
C SER A 85 -25.80 1.34 12.25
N SER A 86 -25.78 2.59 12.66
CA SER A 86 -25.42 3.05 14.00
C SER A 86 -26.64 3.69 14.69
N LYS A 87 -26.45 4.26 15.88
CA LYS A 87 -27.49 5.03 16.56
C LYS A 87 -27.78 6.39 15.91
N GLU A 88 -26.82 6.93 15.16
CA GLU A 88 -26.87 8.30 14.64
C GLU A 88 -26.97 8.35 13.12
N ASP A 89 -26.38 7.38 12.43
CA ASP A 89 -26.25 7.34 10.98
C ASP A 89 -26.38 5.91 10.43
N SER A 90 -26.55 5.82 9.12
CA SER A 90 -26.43 4.57 8.37
C SER A 90 -25.61 4.79 7.10
N LYS A 91 -24.83 3.76 6.74
CA LYS A 91 -24.03 3.73 5.52
C LYS A 91 -24.40 2.54 4.68
N ASN A 92 -24.59 2.78 3.39
CA ASN A 92 -24.97 1.77 2.43
C ASN A 92 -23.99 1.81 1.25
N PHE A 93 -23.50 0.65 0.82
CA PHE A 93 -22.66 0.53 -0.36
C PHE A 93 -22.94 -0.78 -1.11
N PHE A 94 -22.56 -0.83 -2.39
CA PHE A 94 -22.79 -1.99 -3.25
C PHE A 94 -21.45 -2.59 -3.66
N LEU A 95 -21.27 -3.89 -3.44
CA LEU A 95 -20.14 -4.66 -3.94
C LEU A 95 -20.56 -5.36 -5.24
N GLU A 96 -19.83 -5.14 -6.33
CA GLU A 96 -20.09 -5.76 -7.65
C GLU A 96 -19.01 -6.81 -7.95
N ASP A 97 -19.21 -7.69 -8.94
CA ASP A 97 -18.19 -8.68 -9.32
C ASP A 97 -16.97 -8.02 -9.99
N GLU A 98 -17.20 -6.91 -10.70
CA GLU A 98 -16.14 -6.07 -11.24
C GLU A 98 -15.62 -5.12 -10.16
N PRO A 99 -14.28 -5.03 -9.98
CA PRO A 99 -13.67 -4.10 -9.05
C PRO A 99 -14.10 -2.65 -9.32
N LYS A 100 -14.44 -1.91 -8.26
CA LYS A 100 -14.84 -0.50 -8.37
C LYS A 100 -14.46 0.29 -7.13
N GLU A 101 -14.13 1.57 -7.32
CA GLU A 101 -13.91 2.49 -6.21
C GLU A 101 -15.21 2.75 -5.43
N ILE A 102 -15.14 2.56 -4.11
CA ILE A 102 -16.23 2.86 -3.18
C ILE A 102 -15.67 3.73 -2.05
N GLU A 103 -16.27 4.90 -1.85
CA GLU A 103 -15.84 5.85 -0.82
C GLU A 103 -15.91 5.22 0.58
N GLY A 104 -14.78 5.25 1.29
CA GLY A 104 -14.68 4.74 2.66
C GLY A 104 -14.75 3.22 2.79
N VAL A 105 -14.62 2.46 1.68
CA VAL A 105 -14.51 0.99 1.69
C VAL A 105 -13.22 0.56 1.02
N ARG A 106 -12.51 -0.40 1.63
CA ARG A 106 -11.29 -1.01 1.10
C ARG A 106 -11.19 -2.48 1.53
N TYR A 107 -10.30 -3.27 0.94
CA TYR A 107 -10.09 -4.62 1.47
C TYR A 107 -9.45 -4.57 2.85
N TYR A 108 -9.88 -5.46 3.74
CA TYR A 108 -9.16 -5.76 4.96
C TYR A 108 -7.99 -6.64 4.56
N SER A 109 -6.82 -6.03 4.41
CA SER A 109 -5.59 -6.80 4.39
C SER A 109 -5.28 -7.17 5.83
N SER A 110 -5.05 -8.45 6.11
CA SER A 110 -4.29 -8.87 7.30
C SER A 110 -2.83 -8.40 7.25
N GLU A 111 -2.52 -7.49 6.32
CA GLU A 111 -1.22 -6.92 6.00
C GLU A 111 -1.13 -5.45 6.42
N ILE A 112 -1.92 -5.01 7.41
CA ILE A 112 -1.37 -4.05 8.40
C ILE A 112 -0.42 -4.81 9.34
N LEU A 113 0.56 -5.44 8.69
CA LEU A 113 1.77 -6.03 9.23
C LEU A 113 2.92 -5.89 8.22
N LEU A 114 2.75 -5.18 7.10
CA LEU A 114 3.77 -5.03 6.05
C LEU A 114 3.85 -3.62 5.44
N GLY A 115 3.74 -2.57 6.27
CA GLY A 115 4.07 -1.20 5.84
C GLY A 115 5.55 -1.00 5.48
N LEU A 116 6.40 -2.01 5.67
CA LEU A 116 7.85 -1.94 5.55
C LEU A 116 8.40 -2.55 4.23
N ASP A 117 7.78 -3.62 3.72
CA ASP A 117 8.10 -4.24 2.41
C ASP A 117 7.34 -3.58 1.25
N LEU A 118 6.40 -2.68 1.55
CA LEU A 118 5.71 -1.87 0.53
C LEU A 118 6.59 -0.72 0.01
N PHE A 119 7.47 -0.17 0.86
CA PHE A 119 8.44 0.83 0.42
C PHE A 119 9.75 0.18 0.02
N PHE A 120 10.25 -0.82 0.75
CA PHE A 120 11.55 -1.43 0.47
C PHE A 120 11.51 -2.25 -0.83
N ASP A 121 12.40 -1.95 -1.75
CA ASP A 121 12.53 -2.67 -3.02
C ASP A 121 13.72 -3.63 -2.98
N ASN A 122 14.94 -3.09 -2.90
CA ASN A 122 16.15 -3.90 -2.96
C ASN A 122 17.27 -3.29 -2.11
N ALA A 123 18.21 -4.13 -1.67
CA ALA A 123 19.45 -3.69 -1.06
C ALA A 123 20.60 -4.62 -1.43
N THR A 124 21.78 -4.04 -1.67
CA THR A 124 23.01 -4.79 -1.96
C THR A 124 24.20 -3.99 -1.50
N ALA A 125 25.22 -4.66 -0.98
CA ALA A 125 26.45 -4.02 -0.55
C ALA A 125 27.67 -4.77 -1.08
N VAL A 126 28.70 -4.00 -1.43
CA VAL A 126 29.99 -4.48 -1.90
C VAL A 126 31.11 -3.68 -1.24
N ALA A 127 32.30 -4.28 -1.19
CA ALA A 127 33.48 -3.60 -0.70
C ALA A 127 34.71 -4.03 -1.50
N SER A 128 35.67 -3.11 -1.62
CA SER A 128 36.88 -3.30 -2.39
C SER A 128 37.99 -2.37 -1.88
N ASN A 129 39.18 -2.48 -2.45
CA ASN A 129 40.29 -1.61 -2.12
C ASN A 129 41.09 -1.23 -3.36
N ARG A 130 41.72 -0.06 -3.31
CA ARG A 130 42.69 0.43 -4.30
C ARG A 130 42.13 0.46 -5.74
N ILE A 131 40.93 1.01 -5.87
CA ILE A 131 40.16 1.13 -7.12
C ILE A 131 39.77 2.58 -7.39
N ASP A 132 39.75 2.96 -8.67
CA ASP A 132 39.25 4.27 -9.11
C ASP A 132 37.72 4.30 -9.17
N ASN A 133 37.10 3.15 -9.40
CA ASN A 133 35.66 2.97 -9.50
C ASN A 133 35.22 1.71 -8.75
N LEU A 134 34.17 1.83 -7.94
CA LEU A 134 33.46 0.69 -7.36
C LEU A 134 32.17 0.50 -8.15
N THR A 135 32.04 -0.65 -8.81
CA THR A 135 30.93 -0.96 -9.70
C THR A 135 30.28 -2.27 -9.31
N PHE A 136 28.95 -2.27 -9.23
CA PHE A 136 28.16 -3.46 -8.91
C PHE A 136 26.76 -3.38 -9.53
N PRO A 137 26.17 -4.54 -9.90
CA PRO A 137 24.81 -4.58 -10.42
C PRO A 137 23.82 -4.26 -9.30
N PHE A 138 22.77 -3.53 -9.66
CA PHE A 138 21.65 -3.23 -8.77
C PHE A 138 20.36 -3.13 -9.59
N THR A 139 19.29 -3.73 -9.08
CA THR A 139 17.97 -3.70 -9.73
C THR A 139 17.06 -2.81 -8.92
N VAL A 140 16.47 -1.83 -9.59
CA VAL A 140 15.38 -1.01 -9.06
C VAL A 140 14.07 -1.57 -9.63
N GLY A 141 13.12 -1.87 -8.75
CA GLY A 141 11.77 -2.32 -9.10
C GLY A 141 11.01 -1.31 -9.96
N ASP A 142 9.92 -1.76 -10.58
CA ASP A 142 9.12 -0.97 -11.52
C ASP A 142 7.98 -0.17 -10.88
N ASP A 143 7.82 -0.27 -9.55
CA ASP A 143 6.86 0.52 -8.78
C ASP A 143 7.06 2.04 -8.96
N GLU A 144 6.00 2.82 -8.73
CA GLU A 144 6.06 4.27 -8.85
C GLU A 144 6.77 4.94 -7.66
N ASN A 145 7.12 6.22 -7.82
CA ASN A 145 7.59 7.07 -6.73
C ASN A 145 8.88 6.54 -6.06
N ARG A 146 9.89 6.23 -6.88
CA ARG A 146 11.11 5.55 -6.44
C ARG A 146 12.16 6.50 -5.88
N ILE A 147 13.00 5.97 -5.00
CA ILE A 147 14.22 6.62 -4.56
C ILE A 147 15.29 5.56 -4.34
N LEU A 148 16.54 5.87 -4.71
CA LEU A 148 17.68 4.99 -4.53
C LEU A 148 18.74 5.72 -3.72
N PHE A 149 19.22 5.10 -2.64
CA PHE A 149 20.32 5.58 -1.83
C PHE A 149 21.58 4.76 -2.08
N VAL A 150 22.74 5.41 -1.95
CA VAL A 150 24.04 4.76 -1.88
C VAL A 150 24.81 5.32 -0.69
N GLU A 151 25.12 4.46 0.26
CA GLU A 151 26.13 4.69 1.28
C GLU A 151 27.52 4.44 0.69
N VAL A 152 28.47 5.30 1.04
CA VAL A 152 29.89 5.06 0.79
C VAL A 152 30.67 5.31 2.07
N VAL A 153 31.23 4.24 2.63
CA VAL A 153 32.18 4.31 3.75
C VAL A 153 33.58 4.12 3.20
N ARG A 154 34.46 5.06 3.49
CA ARG A 154 35.83 5.08 2.98
C ARG A 154 36.84 5.27 4.08
N LYS A 155 38.03 4.74 3.86
CA LYS A 155 39.25 5.02 4.61
C LYS A 155 40.32 5.55 3.69
N GLY A 156 40.91 6.68 4.05
CA GLY A 156 41.97 7.33 3.28
C GLY A 156 41.63 8.80 3.03
N SER A 157 42.47 9.47 2.24
CA SER A 157 42.28 10.88 1.86
C SER A 157 41.43 11.07 0.60
N THR A 158 41.02 9.98 -0.03
CA THR A 158 40.23 9.98 -1.27
C THR A 158 38.77 10.29 -1.00
N HIS A 159 38.16 11.10 -1.87
CA HIS A 159 36.75 11.45 -1.83
C HIS A 159 35.98 10.87 -3.02
N THR A 160 34.70 10.59 -2.81
CA THR A 160 33.77 10.24 -3.89
C THR A 160 33.58 11.49 -4.76
N THR A 161 33.80 11.35 -6.06
CA THR A 161 33.64 12.45 -7.03
C THR A 161 32.23 12.49 -7.60
N ASN A 162 31.67 11.32 -7.91
CA ASN A 162 30.28 11.15 -8.33
C ASN A 162 29.84 9.69 -8.11
N ILE A 163 28.53 9.49 -8.16
CA ILE A 163 27.90 8.18 -8.27
C ILE A 163 26.90 8.25 -9.42
N THR A 164 26.85 7.19 -10.24
CA THR A 164 25.85 7.06 -11.31
C THR A 164 25.07 5.75 -11.24
N TYR A 165 23.83 5.77 -11.73
CA TYR A 165 22.99 4.58 -11.96
C TYR A 165 22.16 4.78 -13.22
N GLY A 166 22.21 3.81 -14.14
CA GLY A 166 21.56 3.94 -15.47
C GLY A 166 22.00 5.19 -16.24
N GLY A 167 23.24 5.64 -16.05
CA GLY A 167 23.79 6.87 -16.66
C GLY A 167 23.33 8.19 -16.02
N LYS A 168 22.44 8.18 -15.02
CA LYS A 168 22.03 9.37 -14.25
C LYS A 168 22.94 9.58 -13.04
N LEU A 169 23.16 10.83 -12.64
CA LEU A 169 23.96 11.21 -11.47
C LEU A 169 23.13 11.22 -10.19
N PHE A 170 23.75 10.81 -9.08
CA PHE A 170 23.20 11.00 -7.73
C PHE A 170 23.42 12.42 -7.23
N SER A 171 22.58 12.84 -6.28
CA SER A 171 22.78 14.00 -5.43
C SER A 171 23.35 13.57 -4.08
N MET A 172 24.21 14.38 -3.46
CA MET A 172 24.70 14.11 -2.11
C MET A 172 23.61 14.47 -1.10
N HIS A 173 23.24 13.55 -0.22
CA HIS A 173 22.34 13.83 0.92
C HIS A 173 23.17 14.35 2.11
N SER A 174 24.20 13.61 2.49
CA SER A 174 25.00 13.92 3.68
C SER A 174 26.43 13.37 3.58
N THR A 175 27.35 14.01 4.29
CA THR A 175 28.76 13.60 4.42
C THR A 175 29.26 13.86 5.83
N TYR A 176 30.03 12.94 6.38
CA TYR A 176 30.66 13.07 7.69
C TYR A 176 32.10 12.58 7.65
N ASP A 177 32.96 13.41 8.23
CA ASP A 177 34.32 13.00 8.58
C ASP A 177 34.25 12.19 9.87
N LEU A 178 34.67 10.93 9.79
CA LEU A 178 34.76 10.02 10.91
C LEU A 178 36.18 10.03 11.52
N GLY A 179 37.01 10.99 11.14
CA GLY A 179 38.38 11.19 11.61
C GLY A 179 39.31 10.11 11.07
N TYR A 180 40.10 9.49 11.96
CA TYR A 180 41.08 8.46 11.58
C TYR A 180 40.47 7.26 10.82
N ILE A 181 39.16 7.05 10.94
CA ILE A 181 38.50 5.95 10.24
C ILE A 181 38.12 6.26 8.79
N GLY A 182 38.14 7.54 8.39
CA GLY A 182 37.85 8.05 7.06
C GLY A 182 36.51 8.80 7.02
N SER A 183 35.68 8.61 5.99
CA SER A 183 34.42 9.36 5.85
C SER A 183 33.25 8.45 5.48
N MET A 184 32.05 8.86 5.87
CA MET A 184 30.79 8.25 5.45
C MET A 184 29.97 9.27 4.67
N GLU A 185 29.51 8.86 3.50
CA GLU A 185 28.64 9.66 2.64
C GLU A 185 27.37 8.89 2.32
N VAL A 186 26.26 9.60 2.25
CA VAL A 186 25.00 9.07 1.73
C VAL A 186 24.59 9.93 0.54
N TRP A 187 24.35 9.24 -0.58
CA TRP A 187 23.94 9.81 -1.84
C TRP A 187 22.55 9.29 -2.18
N TYR A 188 21.77 10.06 -2.95
CA TYR A 188 20.43 9.66 -3.36
C TYR A 188 20.12 10.04 -4.81
N MET A 189 19.19 9.30 -5.42
CA MET A 189 18.57 9.59 -6.70
C MET A 189 17.06 9.42 -6.55
N VAL A 190 16.32 10.49 -6.83
CA VAL A 190 14.85 10.46 -6.97
C VAL A 190 14.52 10.01 -8.39
N ASP A 191 13.46 9.21 -8.54
CA ASP A 191 13.05 8.60 -9.80
C ASP A 191 14.20 7.87 -10.56
N PRO A 192 14.89 6.91 -9.91
CA PRO A 192 15.89 6.08 -10.57
C PRO A 192 15.26 5.31 -11.75
N PRO A 193 16.02 5.07 -12.85
CA PRO A 193 15.59 4.18 -13.92
C PRO A 193 15.25 2.78 -13.39
N VAL A 194 14.19 2.17 -13.90
CA VAL A 194 13.76 0.82 -13.51
C VAL A 194 14.63 -0.26 -14.16
N GLY A 195 14.64 -1.45 -13.57
CA GLY A 195 15.35 -2.62 -14.07
C GLY A 195 16.80 -2.71 -13.62
N GLU A 196 17.52 -3.70 -14.15
CA GLU A 196 18.92 -3.96 -13.80
C GLU A 196 19.85 -2.93 -14.47
N ASN A 197 20.62 -2.20 -13.66
CA ASN A 197 21.69 -1.30 -14.11
C ASN A 197 22.89 -1.42 -13.15
N GLU A 198 23.99 -0.74 -13.47
CA GLU A 198 25.16 -0.68 -12.59
C GLU A 198 25.15 0.58 -11.72
N VAL A 199 25.40 0.43 -10.43
CA VAL A 199 25.86 1.53 -9.58
C VAL A 199 27.36 1.69 -9.79
N ILE A 200 27.80 2.89 -10.13
CA ILE A 200 29.22 3.21 -10.35
C ILE A 200 29.58 4.38 -9.44
N ALA A 201 30.40 4.14 -8.41
CA ALA A 201 30.97 5.18 -7.56
C ALA A 201 32.41 5.47 -7.98
N THR A 202 32.70 6.73 -8.33
CA THR A 202 34.00 7.17 -8.85
C THR A 202 34.79 7.92 -7.78
N PHE A 203 36.08 7.65 -7.65
CA PHE A 203 36.94 8.20 -6.61
C PHE A 203 38.09 9.04 -7.18
N SER A 204 38.58 10.01 -6.40
CA SER A 204 39.62 10.96 -6.85
C SER A 204 41.04 10.40 -6.88
N ASP A 205 41.32 9.27 -6.21
CA ASP A 205 42.62 8.61 -6.17
C ASP A 205 42.50 7.15 -5.68
N ALA A 206 42.94 6.17 -6.49
CA ALA A 206 43.00 4.75 -6.13
C ALA A 206 44.19 4.33 -5.26
N SER A 207 45.14 5.21 -4.94
CA SER A 207 46.45 4.80 -4.46
C SER A 207 46.47 4.13 -3.08
N ASN A 208 45.54 4.47 -2.18
CA ASN A 208 45.37 3.85 -0.84
C ASN A 208 43.97 4.07 -0.25
N ILE A 209 43.00 3.23 -0.64
CA ILE A 209 41.63 3.35 -0.15
C ILE A 209 41.02 1.99 0.14
N ASP A 210 40.41 1.84 1.32
CA ASP A 210 39.47 0.76 1.63
C ASP A 210 38.05 1.35 1.51
N ILE A 211 37.19 0.72 0.73
CA ILE A 211 35.87 1.24 0.35
C ILE A 211 34.81 0.18 0.59
N MET A 212 33.72 0.58 1.21
CA MET A 212 32.46 -0.12 1.19
C MET A 212 31.42 0.81 0.54
N ALA A 213 30.57 0.24 -0.33
CA ALA A 213 29.37 0.91 -0.79
C ALA A 213 28.16 -0.01 -0.66
N GLY A 214 27.05 0.56 -0.21
CA GLY A 214 25.77 -0.14 -0.08
C GLY A 214 24.67 0.65 -0.76
N ALA A 215 23.93 0.01 -1.65
CA ALA A 215 22.76 0.57 -2.30
C ALA A 215 21.48 0.04 -1.65
N ILE A 216 20.47 0.90 -1.52
CA ILE A 216 19.13 0.55 -1.06
C ILE A 216 18.08 1.38 -1.81
N SER A 217 17.07 0.74 -2.39
CA SER A 217 15.97 1.39 -3.09
C SER A 217 14.66 1.29 -2.33
N PHE A 218 13.81 2.29 -2.56
CA PHE A 218 12.44 2.31 -2.12
C PHE A 218 11.50 2.77 -3.23
N SER A 219 10.24 2.36 -3.18
CA SER A 219 9.10 2.89 -3.96
C SER A 219 8.14 3.67 -3.05
N GLY A 220 7.11 4.33 -3.60
CA GLY A 220 6.10 5.02 -2.80
C GLY A 220 6.56 6.29 -2.05
N ILE A 221 7.71 6.88 -2.41
CA ILE A 221 8.33 8.04 -1.74
C ILE A 221 8.00 9.36 -2.44
N ASN A 222 7.83 10.44 -1.67
CA ASN A 222 7.52 11.75 -2.22
C ASN A 222 8.63 12.27 -3.13
N GLN A 223 8.36 12.33 -4.44
CA GLN A 223 9.37 12.73 -5.44
C GLN A 223 9.72 14.23 -5.39
N THR A 224 8.96 15.05 -4.68
CA THR A 224 9.22 16.49 -4.54
C THR A 224 9.81 16.86 -3.18
N ASN A 225 9.39 16.17 -2.13
CA ASN A 225 9.87 16.36 -0.76
C ASN A 225 10.10 15.01 -0.05
N PRO A 226 11.12 14.22 -0.46
CA PRO A 226 11.31 12.84 0.00
C PRO A 226 11.76 12.73 1.45
N PHE A 227 12.22 13.82 2.09
CA PHE A 227 12.88 13.78 3.39
C PHE A 227 12.08 14.49 4.48
N GLY A 228 11.87 13.82 5.60
CA GLY A 228 11.33 14.38 6.83
C GLY A 228 12.44 14.87 7.76
N ASN A 229 12.28 14.63 9.07
CA ASN A 229 13.32 14.96 10.03
C ASN A 229 14.60 14.14 9.81
N PHE A 230 15.73 14.69 10.26
CA PHE A 230 17.05 14.11 10.11
C PHE A 230 17.86 14.27 11.40
N SER A 231 18.67 13.27 11.73
CA SER A 231 19.60 13.29 12.86
C SER A 231 20.87 12.53 12.51
N SER A 232 21.99 12.96 13.08
CA SER A 232 23.30 12.33 12.85
C SER A 232 24.17 12.42 14.08
N SER A 233 25.09 11.47 14.24
CA SER A 233 26.10 11.53 15.28
C SER A 233 27.36 10.78 14.89
N THR A 234 28.48 11.20 15.47
CA THR A 234 29.75 10.47 15.42
C THR A 234 30.21 10.23 16.84
N GLY A 235 30.90 9.13 17.09
CA GLY A 235 31.43 8.85 18.41
C GLY A 235 32.44 7.72 18.41
N SER A 236 32.79 7.26 19.60
CA SER A 236 33.66 6.10 19.79
C SER A 236 33.15 5.26 20.95
N GLY A 237 33.15 3.94 20.78
CA GLY A 237 32.71 3.02 21.82
C GLY A 237 32.24 1.70 21.24
N THR A 238 31.62 0.88 22.08
CA THR A 238 30.99 -0.40 21.70
C THR A 238 29.48 -0.26 21.47
N PHE A 239 28.92 0.92 21.69
CA PHE A 239 27.49 1.17 21.60
C PHE A 239 27.23 2.59 21.07
N ALA A 240 26.27 2.70 20.17
CA ALA A 240 25.76 3.95 19.64
C ALA A 240 24.23 3.97 19.77
N SER A 241 23.69 5.16 20.03
CA SER A 241 22.26 5.40 20.13
C SER A 241 21.94 6.78 19.58
N LEU A 242 20.93 6.86 18.72
CA LEU A 242 20.53 8.10 18.08
C LEU A 242 19.00 8.20 18.00
N GLY A 243 18.48 9.33 18.47
CA GLY A 243 17.05 9.63 18.44
C GLY A 243 16.66 10.49 17.23
N ILE A 244 15.47 10.22 16.70
CA ILE A 244 14.81 11.02 15.66
C ILE A 244 13.31 11.10 15.98
N THR A 245 12.76 12.31 15.94
CA THR A 245 11.31 12.52 16.04
C THR A 245 10.73 12.54 14.63
N THR A 246 9.89 11.58 14.27
CA THR A 246 9.19 11.61 12.98
C THR A 246 8.06 12.63 12.99
N THR A 247 7.69 13.10 11.80
CA THR A 247 6.70 14.18 11.60
C THR A 247 5.42 13.69 10.96
N ILE A 248 5.44 12.51 10.34
CA ILE A 248 4.30 11.92 9.63
C ILE A 248 4.04 10.50 10.18
N ASN A 249 2.77 10.10 10.25
CA ASN A 249 2.39 8.72 10.57
C ASN A 249 2.68 7.81 9.37
N ASN A 250 3.07 6.57 9.62
CA ASN A 250 3.37 5.59 8.58
C ASN A 250 4.51 6.04 7.65
N SER A 251 5.47 6.83 8.18
CA SER A 251 6.74 7.06 7.52
C SER A 251 7.73 5.95 7.88
N ILE A 252 8.88 5.93 7.19
CA ILE A 252 9.97 4.99 7.45
C ILE A 252 11.22 5.78 7.87
N ILE A 253 11.89 5.31 8.91
CA ILE A 253 13.24 5.76 9.22
C ILE A 253 14.21 4.89 8.43
N VAL A 254 15.10 5.51 7.68
CA VAL A 254 16.25 4.84 7.07
C VAL A 254 17.50 5.30 7.81
N ASP A 255 18.36 4.35 8.12
CA ASP A 255 19.64 4.63 8.73
C ASP A 255 20.82 4.03 7.98
N PHE A 256 21.95 4.71 8.13
CA PHE A 256 23.25 4.34 7.63
C PHE A 256 24.26 4.47 8.76
N PHE A 257 25.08 3.45 8.93
CA PHE A 257 26.05 3.39 10.01
C PHE A 257 27.39 2.84 9.52
N GLY A 258 28.45 3.58 9.80
CA GLY A 258 29.80 3.27 9.37
C GLY A 258 30.73 3.05 10.55
N ALA A 259 31.52 1.97 10.53
CA ALA A 259 32.56 1.70 11.52
C ALA A 259 33.72 0.88 10.92
N ARG A 260 34.59 0.33 11.79
CA ARG A 260 35.63 -0.65 11.44
C ARG A 260 35.55 -1.88 12.33
N ASP A 261 34.33 -2.36 12.49
CA ASP A 261 34.03 -3.53 13.31
C ASP A 261 32.82 -4.26 12.77
N PHE A 262 32.58 -5.43 13.31
CA PHE A 262 31.30 -6.07 13.20
C PHE A 262 30.24 -5.23 13.94
N ILE A 263 29.17 -4.87 13.23
CA ILE A 263 28.07 -4.04 13.73
C ILE A 263 26.82 -4.92 13.84
N ASN A 264 26.16 -4.90 15.00
CA ASN A 264 24.78 -5.39 15.13
C ASN A 264 23.82 -4.22 15.20
N VAL A 265 22.75 -4.30 14.42
CA VAL A 265 21.60 -3.41 14.50
C VAL A 265 20.78 -3.77 15.74
N GLY A 266 20.21 -2.78 16.44
CA GLY A 266 19.27 -3.00 17.53
C GLY A 266 17.97 -3.68 17.09
N ASP A 267 17.33 -4.38 18.03
CA ASP A 267 16.15 -5.23 17.77
C ASP A 267 14.91 -4.49 17.21
N SER A 268 14.84 -3.17 17.36
CA SER A 268 13.74 -2.35 16.85
C SER A 268 13.91 -1.93 15.37
N GLN A 269 14.93 -2.43 14.70
CA GLN A 269 15.30 -2.07 13.33
C GLN A 269 15.47 -3.35 12.51
N THR A 270 15.29 -3.22 11.19
CA THR A 270 15.48 -4.30 10.21
C THR A 270 16.72 -4.00 9.38
N GLN A 271 17.77 -4.81 9.52
CA GLN A 271 18.97 -4.69 8.69
C GLN A 271 18.64 -4.93 7.21
N ARG A 272 19.16 -4.07 6.33
CA ARG A 272 18.89 -4.12 4.87
C ARG A 272 20.10 -4.54 4.05
N PHE A 273 21.27 -4.00 4.37
CA PHE A 273 22.52 -4.52 3.86
C PHE A 273 23.59 -4.45 4.93
N TYR A 274 24.66 -5.20 4.73
CA TYR A 274 25.88 -5.16 5.53
C TYR A 274 27.05 -5.55 4.63
N SER A 275 28.19 -4.87 4.78
CA SER A 275 29.45 -5.34 4.20
C SER A 275 30.63 -4.92 5.06
N ASP A 276 31.54 -5.86 5.31
CA ASP A 276 32.71 -5.72 6.17
C ASP A 276 34.00 -6.23 5.50
N LEU A 277 34.20 -5.87 4.24
CA LEU A 277 35.44 -6.23 3.56
C LEU A 277 36.49 -5.12 3.73
N VAL A 278 37.74 -5.53 4.00
CA VAL A 278 38.93 -4.66 3.99
C VAL A 278 38.98 -3.59 5.11
N GLY A 279 38.43 -3.86 6.28
CA GLY A 279 38.63 -3.01 7.46
C GLY A 279 37.89 -1.67 7.42
N VAL A 280 36.85 -1.59 6.59
CA VAL A 280 35.75 -0.63 6.67
C VAL A 280 34.45 -1.44 6.68
N THR A 281 33.48 -0.99 7.48
CA THR A 281 32.16 -1.61 7.58
C THR A 281 31.10 -0.55 7.35
N GLY A 282 30.13 -0.83 6.49
CA GLY A 282 28.92 -0.06 6.34
C GLY A 282 27.69 -0.96 6.46
N ILE A 283 26.63 -0.41 7.02
CA ILE A 283 25.38 -1.10 7.27
C ILE A 283 24.25 -0.09 7.10
N SER A 284 23.13 -0.57 6.56
CA SER A 284 21.88 0.18 6.57
C SER A 284 20.81 -0.66 7.23
N SER A 285 19.94 0.02 7.97
CA SER A 285 18.72 -0.58 8.48
C SER A 285 17.54 0.38 8.36
N THR A 286 16.36 -0.17 8.50
CA THR A 286 15.10 0.57 8.44
C THR A 286 14.31 0.36 9.71
N ARG A 287 13.46 1.34 10.05
CA ARG A 287 12.51 1.22 11.16
C ARG A 287 11.16 1.82 10.81
N GLU A 288 10.13 1.04 11.14
CA GLU A 288 8.73 1.44 11.01
C GLU A 288 8.34 2.51 12.02
N THR A 289 7.60 3.51 11.53
CA THR A 289 7.07 4.57 12.37
C THR A 289 5.55 4.75 12.20
N PRO A 290 4.74 3.86 12.81
CA PRO A 290 3.28 3.92 12.68
C PRO A 290 2.68 5.22 13.21
N ASN A 291 3.39 5.95 14.08
CA ASN A 291 2.95 7.22 14.62
C ASN A 291 4.09 8.23 14.55
N ALA A 292 3.77 9.49 14.30
CA ALA A 292 4.71 10.60 14.45
C ALA A 292 5.13 10.72 15.92
N THR A 293 6.34 10.28 16.26
CA THR A 293 6.87 10.31 17.63
C THR A 293 8.39 10.18 17.64
N LEU A 294 8.99 10.19 18.84
CA LEU A 294 10.41 9.93 19.02
C LEU A 294 10.70 8.43 18.90
N TYR A 295 11.60 8.09 17.98
CA TYR A 295 12.20 6.77 17.83
C TYR A 295 13.70 6.85 18.13
N THR A 296 14.27 5.74 18.62
CA THR A 296 15.70 5.65 18.97
C THR A 296 16.31 4.41 18.35
N ASN A 297 17.21 4.60 17.39
CA ASN A 297 17.95 3.51 16.74
C ASN A 297 19.27 3.29 17.47
N THR A 298 19.71 2.04 17.53
CA THR A 298 20.90 1.63 18.27
C THR A 298 21.75 0.66 17.46
N TRP A 299 23.04 0.71 17.73
CA TRP A 299 24.02 -0.19 17.13
C TRP A 299 25.02 -0.63 18.18
N SER A 300 25.46 -1.88 18.12
CA SER A 300 26.52 -2.40 18.97
C SER A 300 27.70 -2.90 18.14
N LEU A 301 28.91 -2.68 18.65
CA LEU A 301 30.17 -3.07 18.02
C LEU A 301 30.90 -4.08 18.92
N SER A 302 31.67 -4.97 18.30
CA SER A 302 32.42 -6.02 19.03
C SER A 302 33.60 -5.47 19.85
N SER A 303 34.08 -4.28 19.52
CA SER A 303 35.21 -3.58 20.13
C SER A 303 34.98 -2.07 20.10
N SER A 304 35.67 -1.35 20.97
CA SER A 304 35.57 0.12 20.98
C SER A 304 36.19 0.69 19.70
N ARG A 305 35.35 1.23 18.81
CA ARG A 305 35.76 1.85 17.56
C ARG A 305 35.09 3.20 17.36
N PRO A 306 35.72 4.11 16.59
CA PRO A 306 35.01 5.25 16.04
C PRO A 306 33.87 4.79 15.13
N TRP A 307 32.80 5.56 15.11
CA TRP A 307 31.61 5.28 14.31
C TRP A 307 30.92 6.57 13.86
N GLY A 308 30.15 6.46 12.79
CA GLY A 308 29.20 7.47 12.33
C GLY A 308 27.83 6.88 12.11
N ALA A 309 26.79 7.65 12.43
CA ALA A 309 25.39 7.28 12.27
C ALA A 309 24.63 8.44 11.60
N ILE A 310 23.80 8.10 10.63
CA ILE A 310 22.91 9.00 9.90
C ILE A 310 21.53 8.34 9.93
N ILE A 311 20.52 9.05 10.41
CA ILE A 311 19.12 8.60 10.41
C ILE A 311 18.23 9.70 9.84
N PHE A 312 17.35 9.36 8.91
CA PHE A 312 16.34 10.28 8.40
C PHE A 312 15.00 9.59 8.23
N GLU A 313 13.95 10.38 8.36
CA GLU A 313 12.59 10.02 7.97
C GLU A 313 12.46 10.17 6.45
N LEU A 314 11.91 9.17 5.78
CA LEU A 314 11.44 9.30 4.40
C LEU A 314 9.96 9.64 4.40
N ASN A 315 9.61 10.69 3.67
CA ASN A 315 8.24 11.08 3.48
C ASN A 315 7.62 10.19 2.39
N PRO A 316 6.52 9.48 2.69
CA PRO A 316 5.76 8.79 1.65
C PRO A 316 5.24 9.81 0.62
N HIS A 317 5.08 9.38 -0.63
CA HIS A 317 4.47 10.18 -1.67
C HIS A 317 3.11 10.68 -1.19
N SER A 318 2.86 11.97 -1.35
CA SER A 318 1.57 12.57 -1.06
C SER A 318 0.60 12.34 -2.23
N ASP A 319 0.51 11.11 -2.72
CA ASP A 319 -0.82 10.56 -2.84
C ASP A 319 -1.14 10.25 -1.41
N SER A 320 -1.95 11.13 -0.84
CA SER A 320 -2.32 11.13 0.55
C SER A 320 -2.44 9.71 1.11
N GLN A 321 -2.51 9.65 2.43
CA GLN A 321 -3.43 8.71 3.06
C GLN A 321 -4.90 8.99 2.63
N ILE A 322 -5.19 9.08 1.32
CA ILE A 322 -6.45 8.97 0.59
C ILE A 322 -6.35 7.55 0.03
N LEU A 323 -7.09 6.59 0.60
CA LEU A 323 -8.37 6.24 -0.02
C LEU A 323 -8.24 6.02 -1.54
N LEU A 324 -7.29 5.20 -2.00
CA LEU A 324 -7.79 4.00 -2.67
C LEU A 324 -8.53 3.28 -1.50
N GLY A 325 -9.86 3.27 -1.41
CA GLY A 325 -10.71 3.09 -2.56
C GLY A 325 -10.05 2.02 -3.42
N ASP A 326 -9.52 0.95 -2.81
CA ASP A 326 -9.17 -0.23 -3.59
C ASP A 326 -10.37 -0.46 -4.49
N GLU A 327 -10.14 -0.79 -5.75
CA GLU A 327 -11.24 -1.31 -6.52
C GLU A 327 -11.73 -2.56 -5.79
N VAL A 328 -12.81 -2.41 -5.03
CA VAL A 328 -13.35 -3.46 -4.19
C VAL A 328 -14.42 -4.15 -4.99
N ALA A 329 -14.32 -5.46 -5.04
CA ALA A 329 -15.30 -6.33 -5.62
C ALA A 329 -15.95 -7.12 -4.49
N ALA A 330 -17.11 -7.69 -4.77
CA ALA A 330 -17.71 -8.70 -3.93
C ALA A 330 -16.79 -9.92 -3.80
N PRO A 331 -16.98 -10.79 -2.78
CA PRO A 331 -16.27 -12.05 -2.73
C PRO A 331 -16.56 -12.84 -4.02
N ALA A 332 -15.54 -13.48 -4.60
CA ALA A 332 -15.71 -14.39 -5.72
C ALA A 332 -16.52 -15.63 -5.29
N ASN A 333 -17.01 -16.40 -6.26
CA ASN A 333 -17.68 -17.68 -5.97
C ASN A 333 -16.80 -18.59 -5.11
N GLU A 334 -17.40 -19.17 -4.07
CA GLU A 334 -16.73 -20.11 -3.15
C GLU A 334 -15.55 -19.47 -2.41
N SER A 335 -15.65 -18.18 -2.08
CA SER A 335 -14.59 -17.43 -1.41
C SER A 335 -15.12 -16.46 -0.35
N GLY A 336 -14.23 -16.07 0.57
CA GLY A 336 -14.47 -15.01 1.53
C GLY A 336 -13.55 -13.82 1.28
N LYS A 337 -14.07 -12.62 1.59
CA LYS A 337 -13.31 -11.38 1.59
C LYS A 337 -13.68 -10.57 2.81
N THR A 338 -12.69 -9.91 3.37
CA THR A 338 -12.87 -9.00 4.50
C THR A 338 -12.61 -7.58 4.01
N TYR A 339 -13.33 -6.61 4.57
CA TYR A 339 -13.35 -5.21 4.16
C TYR A 339 -13.18 -4.32 5.38
N CYS A 340 -12.58 -3.15 5.15
CA CYS A 340 -12.55 -2.05 6.08
C CYS A 340 -13.52 -0.96 5.60
N VAL A 341 -14.41 -0.54 6.47
CA VAL A 341 -15.40 0.51 6.21
C VAL A 341 -15.17 1.64 7.20
N SER A 342 -14.99 2.87 6.73
CA SER A 342 -14.64 4.02 7.57
C SER A 342 -15.70 5.11 7.54
N GLY A 343 -15.53 6.12 8.40
CA GLY A 343 -16.29 7.37 8.38
C GLY A 343 -17.66 7.31 9.05
N PHE A 344 -17.83 6.45 10.06
CA PHE A 344 -19.02 6.45 10.91
C PHE A 344 -18.97 7.63 11.90
N SER A 345 -20.10 8.23 12.27
CA SER A 345 -20.10 9.24 13.35
C SER A 345 -20.22 8.63 14.75
N ALA A 346 -20.75 7.41 14.83
CA ALA A 346 -20.95 6.65 16.05
C ALA A 346 -20.68 5.16 15.82
N SER A 347 -20.46 4.42 16.91
CA SER A 347 -20.23 2.97 16.84
C SER A 347 -21.39 2.25 16.13
N PRO A 348 -21.12 1.53 15.03
CA PRO A 348 -22.10 0.69 14.36
C PRO A 348 -22.70 -0.36 15.30
N THR A 349 -23.99 -0.63 15.14
CA THR A 349 -24.74 -1.59 15.96
C THR A 349 -25.22 -2.80 15.17
N GLU A 350 -25.38 -2.66 13.86
CA GLU A 350 -25.95 -3.68 12.98
C GLU A 350 -25.34 -3.63 11.57
N ILE A 351 -25.10 -4.80 10.99
CA ILE A 351 -24.68 -5.00 9.60
C ILE A 351 -25.71 -5.91 8.94
N GLU A 352 -26.20 -5.54 7.77
CA GLU A 352 -27.09 -6.35 6.94
C GLU A 352 -26.53 -6.47 5.53
N ILE A 353 -26.73 -7.63 4.91
CA ILE A 353 -26.38 -7.85 3.50
C ILE A 353 -27.60 -8.29 2.69
N ALA A 354 -27.76 -7.74 1.49
CA ALA A 354 -28.88 -8.00 0.60
C ALA A 354 -28.44 -8.02 -0.88
N PRO A 355 -28.42 -9.18 -1.54
CA PRO A 355 -27.97 -9.29 -2.93
C PRO A 355 -29.02 -8.80 -3.94
N LYS A 356 -28.53 -8.36 -5.09
CA LYS A 356 -29.33 -8.04 -6.27
C LYS A 356 -29.05 -9.07 -7.35
N ILE A 357 -30.09 -9.71 -7.87
CA ILE A 357 -29.97 -10.79 -8.86
C ILE A 357 -30.92 -10.52 -10.03
N LYS A 358 -30.39 -10.53 -11.26
CA LYS A 358 -31.18 -10.33 -12.49
C LYS A 358 -32.03 -9.05 -12.44
N GLY A 359 -31.47 -7.99 -11.89
CA GLY A 359 -32.08 -6.68 -11.73
C GLY A 359 -32.92 -6.51 -10.46
N PHE A 360 -33.18 -7.57 -9.70
CA PHE A 360 -34.09 -7.55 -8.55
C PHE A 360 -33.33 -7.54 -7.22
N GLN A 361 -33.61 -6.55 -6.36
CA GLN A 361 -33.04 -6.44 -5.01
C GLN A 361 -33.75 -7.42 -4.07
N CYS A 362 -33.04 -8.43 -3.58
CA CYS A 362 -33.53 -9.35 -2.58
C CYS A 362 -33.62 -8.68 -1.20
N GLY A 363 -34.36 -9.30 -0.29
CA GLY A 363 -34.36 -8.91 1.13
C GLY A 363 -33.01 -9.24 1.81
N VAL A 364 -32.90 -8.88 3.08
CA VAL A 364 -31.73 -9.19 3.91
C VAL A 364 -31.56 -10.71 4.00
N VAL A 365 -30.39 -11.20 3.59
CA VAL A 365 -30.05 -12.63 3.59
C VAL A 365 -29.24 -13.03 4.82
N ASP A 366 -28.47 -12.10 5.39
CA ASP A 366 -27.76 -12.29 6.65
C ASP A 366 -27.57 -10.95 7.39
N SER A 367 -27.43 -11.02 8.71
CA SER A 367 -27.26 -9.85 9.57
C SER A 367 -26.42 -10.16 10.82
N ILE A 368 -25.57 -9.21 11.22
CA ILE A 368 -24.91 -9.21 12.53
C ILE A 368 -25.53 -8.12 13.39
N LYS A 369 -25.99 -8.51 14.59
CA LYS A 369 -26.46 -7.60 15.63
C LYS A 369 -25.46 -7.56 16.77
N SER A 370 -25.27 -6.38 17.38
CA SER A 370 -24.35 -6.17 18.50
C SER A 370 -22.89 -6.42 18.12
N ILE A 371 -22.37 -5.56 17.23
CA ILE A 371 -20.98 -5.58 16.78
C ILE A 371 -20.04 -5.36 17.97
N GLN A 372 -19.04 -6.22 18.11
CA GLN A 372 -18.06 -6.15 19.19
C GLN A 372 -16.88 -5.26 18.83
N GLU A 373 -16.18 -4.78 19.85
CA GLU A 373 -14.89 -4.08 19.66
C GLU A 373 -13.84 -5.05 19.12
N CYS A 374 -13.01 -4.59 18.18
CA CYS A 374 -11.95 -5.39 17.62
C CYS A 374 -10.84 -5.69 18.66
N ALA A 375 -10.58 -6.97 18.90
CA ALA A 375 -9.50 -7.39 19.80
C ALA A 375 -8.10 -7.28 19.19
N ILE A 376 -7.97 -7.61 17.89
CA ILE A 376 -6.69 -7.72 17.16
C ILE A 376 -6.81 -7.13 15.74
N LEU A 377 -7.97 -7.26 15.11
CA LEU A 377 -8.21 -6.78 13.75
C LEU A 377 -8.24 -5.24 13.75
N ARG A 378 -7.47 -4.60 12.88
CA ARG A 378 -7.53 -3.14 12.70
C ARG A 378 -7.56 -2.80 11.24
N CYS A 379 -8.35 -1.75 10.96
CA CYS A 379 -8.21 -0.90 9.80
C CYS A 379 -7.27 0.25 10.21
#